data_AF-A0A642C177-F1
#
_entry.id   AF-A0A642C177-F1
#
_cell.length_a   1.000
_cell.length_b   1.000
_cell.length_c   1.000
_cell.angle_alpha   90.00
_cell.angle_beta   90.00
_cell.angle_gamma   90.00
#
_symmetry.space_group_name_H-M   'P 1'
#
loop_
_entity.id
_entity.type
_entity.pdbx_description
1 polymer ?
#
loop_
_entity_poly.entity_id
_entity_poly.type
_entity_poly.pdbx_seq_one_letter_code
_entity_poly.pdbx_strand_id
1 'polypeptide(L)'
;TISGMYRNRFRPMTLVFAREKSEAGIHEALLARRTIALFDGYMAGEIQILSQFVKSCIKIKYMKNSCIAVTNVSDIPFHIFNEDDSYMLPERKTIMMRIPANHLWTLENCFVKEDSKLSISINELRLQ
;
A
#
# COMPACT_ATOMS: atom_id res chain seq x y z
N THR A 1 -18.44 -11.59 17.93
CA THR A 1 -19.06 -11.87 16.62
C THR A 1 -18.27 -11.16 15.53
N ILE A 2 -17.94 -11.87 14.44
CA ILE A 2 -17.09 -11.45 13.31
C ILE A 2 -17.62 -10.18 12.56
N SER A 3 -18.81 -9.70 12.95
CA SER A 3 -19.54 -8.56 12.39
C SER A 3 -18.84 -7.18 12.53
N GLY A 4 -17.83 -7.05 13.41
CA GLY A 4 -17.12 -5.78 13.62
C GLY A 4 -16.07 -5.42 12.57
N MET A 5 -15.60 -6.39 11.76
CA MET A 5 -14.45 -6.22 10.86
C MET A 5 -14.78 -5.57 9.49
N TYR A 6 -16.05 -5.32 9.18
CA TYR A 6 -16.51 -4.86 7.84
C TYR A 6 -17.18 -3.47 7.83
N ARG A 7 -17.00 -2.65 8.86
CA ARG A 7 -17.78 -1.40 9.01
C ARG A 7 -17.26 -0.18 8.27
N ASN A 8 -16.18 -0.28 7.50
CA ASN A 8 -15.68 0.87 6.75
C ASN A 8 -15.31 0.51 5.30
N ARG A 9 -16.29 0.02 4.53
CA ARG A 9 -16.12 -0.08 3.08
C ARG A 9 -15.94 1.33 2.53
N PHE A 10 -14.72 1.66 2.12
CA PHE A 10 -14.43 2.92 1.44
C PHE A 10 -15.43 3.08 0.29
N ARG A 11 -16.01 4.28 0.18
CA ARG A 11 -16.69 4.63 -1.07
C ARG A 11 -15.67 4.43 -2.20
N PRO A 12 -16.10 3.89 -3.35
CA PRO A 12 -15.27 3.89 -4.55
C PRO A 12 -14.79 5.31 -4.83
N MET A 13 -13.48 5.50 -4.93
CA MET A 13 -12.87 6.81 -5.15
C MET A 13 -11.65 6.68 -6.05
N THR A 14 -11.32 7.77 -6.73
CA THR A 14 -10.06 7.92 -7.44
C THR A 14 -9.16 8.86 -6.64
N LEU A 15 -8.03 8.34 -6.18
CA LEU A 15 -6.96 9.17 -5.62
C LEU A 15 -6.27 9.89 -6.78
N VAL A 16 -6.35 11.21 -6.82
CA VAL A 16 -5.73 12.05 -7.84
C VAL A 16 -4.54 12.77 -7.24
N PHE A 17 -3.34 12.51 -7.75
CA PHE A 17 -2.11 13.07 -7.22
C PHE A 17 -1.81 14.44 -7.85
N ALA A 18 -2.64 15.46 -7.64
CA ALA A 18 -2.40 16.79 -8.22
C ALA A 18 -1.21 17.51 -7.59
N ARG A 19 -0.55 18.42 -8.35
CA ARG A 19 0.51 19.30 -7.81
C ARG A 19 -0.06 20.37 -6.87
N GLU A 20 -1.30 20.74 -7.10
CA GLU A 20 -2.04 21.76 -6.36
C GLU A 20 -3.53 21.38 -6.31
N LYS A 21 -4.22 21.84 -5.28
CA LYS A 21 -5.66 21.60 -5.10
C LYS A 21 -6.47 22.64 -5.87
N SER A 22 -6.34 22.63 -7.19
CA SER A 22 -7.08 23.48 -8.13
C SER A 22 -7.74 22.62 -9.22
N GLU A 23 -8.75 23.17 -9.89
CA GLU A 23 -9.39 22.49 -11.03
C GLU A 23 -8.36 22.16 -12.13
N ALA A 24 -7.48 23.12 -12.47
CA ALA A 24 -6.42 22.93 -13.45
C ALA A 24 -5.40 21.85 -13.02
N GLY A 25 -4.99 21.84 -11.75
CA GLY A 25 -4.06 20.86 -11.20
C GLY A 25 -4.62 19.44 -11.16
N ILE A 26 -5.91 19.30 -10.85
CA ILE A 26 -6.63 18.02 -10.90
C ILE A 26 -6.76 17.55 -12.35
N HIS A 27 -7.19 18.42 -13.26
CA HIS A 27 -7.34 18.09 -14.67
C HIS A 27 -6.02 17.64 -15.31
N GLU A 28 -4.91 18.34 -15.05
CA GLU A 28 -3.59 17.93 -15.53
C GLU A 28 -3.18 16.57 -14.98
N ALA A 29 -3.42 16.29 -13.68
CA ALA A 29 -3.08 15.01 -13.08
C ALA A 29 -3.86 13.83 -13.68
N LEU A 30 -5.14 14.06 -14.01
CA LEU A 30 -5.98 13.10 -14.70
C LEU A 30 -5.45 12.78 -16.10
N LEU A 31 -5.10 13.80 -16.90
CA LEU A 31 -4.52 13.63 -18.24
C LEU A 31 -3.17 12.91 -18.18
N ALA A 32 -2.34 13.23 -17.18
CA ALA A 32 -1.05 12.58 -16.95
C ALA A 32 -1.16 11.17 -16.34
N ARG A 33 -2.39 10.66 -16.10
CA ARG A 33 -2.65 9.33 -15.50
C ARG A 33 -2.00 9.14 -14.12
N ARG A 34 -1.87 10.23 -13.35
CA ARG A 34 -1.30 10.22 -11.99
C ARG A 34 -2.42 9.96 -10.99
N THR A 35 -3.00 8.76 -11.07
CA THR A 35 -4.16 8.35 -10.28
C THR A 35 -4.04 6.92 -9.76
N ILE A 36 -4.77 6.63 -8.68
CA ILE A 36 -5.02 5.28 -8.18
C ILE A 36 -6.53 5.12 -7.97
N ALA A 37 -7.13 4.10 -8.55
CA ALA A 37 -8.49 3.68 -8.23
C ALA A 37 -8.47 2.95 -6.87
N LEU A 38 -9.34 3.36 -5.94
CA LEU A 38 -9.50 2.76 -4.63
C LEU A 38 -10.94 2.24 -4.48
N PHE A 39 -11.09 0.93 -4.27
CA PHE A 39 -12.38 0.27 -4.13
C PHE A 39 -12.28 -0.85 -3.09
N ASP A 40 -13.06 -0.76 -2.01
CA ASP A 40 -13.14 -1.82 -0.98
C ASP A 40 -11.76 -2.29 -0.45
N GLY A 41 -10.84 -1.34 -0.25
CA GLY A 41 -9.46 -1.62 0.18
C GLY A 41 -8.53 -2.12 -0.92
N TYR A 42 -9.02 -2.38 -2.13
CA TYR A 42 -8.21 -2.67 -3.30
C TYR A 42 -7.78 -1.40 -4.02
N MET A 43 -6.56 -1.41 -4.54
CA MET A 43 -5.95 -0.31 -5.26
C MET A 43 -5.48 -0.75 -6.64
N ALA A 44 -5.69 0.08 -7.66
CA ALA A 44 -5.16 -0.14 -8.99
C ALA A 44 -4.59 1.15 -9.60
N GLY A 45 -3.42 1.09 -10.21
CA GLY A 45 -2.78 2.25 -10.84
C GLY A 45 -1.44 1.93 -11.50
N GLU A 46 -0.86 2.93 -12.16
CA GLU A 46 0.47 2.83 -12.76
C GLU A 46 1.52 2.43 -11.70
N ILE A 47 2.40 1.47 -12.02
CA ILE A 47 3.36 0.87 -11.08
C ILE A 47 4.19 1.93 -10.34
N GLN A 48 4.62 2.98 -11.04
CA GLN A 48 5.43 4.05 -10.45
C GLN A 48 4.66 4.83 -9.39
N ILE A 49 3.40 5.17 -9.68
CA ILE A 49 2.53 5.94 -8.78
C ILE A 49 2.11 5.08 -7.59
N LEU A 50 1.65 3.87 -7.86
CA LEU A 50 1.20 2.94 -6.82
C LEU A 50 2.35 2.54 -5.88
N SER A 51 3.54 2.25 -6.41
CA SER A 51 4.73 1.93 -5.60
C SER A 51 5.10 3.08 -4.68
N GLN A 52 5.16 4.32 -5.19
CA GLN A 52 5.48 5.49 -4.38
C GLN A 52 4.43 5.74 -3.29
N PHE A 53 3.15 5.60 -3.63
CA PHE A 53 2.06 5.74 -2.67
C PHE A 53 2.17 4.71 -1.54
N VAL A 54 2.29 3.42 -1.86
CA VAL A 54 2.41 2.34 -0.85
C VAL A 54 3.64 2.55 0.04
N LYS A 55 4.79 2.89 -0.55
CA LYS A 55 6.02 3.17 0.22
C LYS A 55 5.86 4.37 1.17
N SER A 56 5.05 5.36 0.81
CA SER A 56 4.74 6.48 1.70
C SER A 56 3.88 6.08 2.90
N CYS A 57 3.01 5.07 2.71
CA CYS A 57 2.10 4.55 3.73
C CYS A 57 2.75 3.59 4.73
N ILE A 58 3.91 3.01 4.42
CA ILE A 58 4.54 1.96 5.23
C ILE A 58 5.87 2.45 5.79
N LYS A 59 6.07 2.29 7.10
CA LYS A 59 7.31 2.59 7.81
C LYS A 59 7.88 1.32 8.43
N ILE A 60 9.17 1.10 8.28
CA ILE A 60 9.86 -0.06 8.83
C ILE A 60 10.86 0.38 9.89
N LYS A 61 10.82 -0.28 11.04
CA LYS A 61 11.87 -0.23 12.07
C LYS A 61 12.49 -1.62 12.23
N TYR A 62 13.79 -1.70 11.95
CA TYR A 62 14.56 -2.93 12.13
C TYR A 62 14.76 -3.22 13.62
N MET A 63 14.54 -4.47 13.99
CA MET A 63 14.71 -4.98 15.35
C MET A 63 15.77 -6.08 15.36
N LYS A 64 16.12 -6.58 16.55
CA LYS A 64 17.05 -7.72 16.68
C LYS A 64 16.44 -8.99 16.07
N ASN A 65 17.30 -9.97 15.76
CA ASN A 65 16.92 -11.31 15.31
C ASN A 65 16.08 -11.36 14.02
N SER A 66 16.46 -10.55 13.01
CA SER A 66 15.80 -10.54 11.69
C SER A 66 14.29 -10.27 11.74
N CYS A 67 13.86 -9.50 12.74
CA CYS A 67 12.47 -9.10 12.93
C CYS A 67 12.32 -7.61 12.61
N ILE A 68 11.17 -7.22 12.08
CA ILE A 68 10.85 -5.83 11.74
C ILE A 68 9.51 -5.45 12.35
N ALA A 69 9.46 -4.22 12.88
CA ALA A 69 8.21 -3.54 13.19
C ALA A 69 7.76 -2.79 11.93
N VAL A 70 6.60 -3.15 11.42
CA VAL A 70 6.02 -2.57 10.21
C VAL A 70 4.80 -1.76 10.61
N THR A 71 4.86 -0.45 10.40
CA THR A 71 3.79 0.49 10.73
C THR A 71 3.13 0.96 9.45
N ASN A 72 1.82 0.74 9.33
CA ASN A 72 1.00 1.44 8.35
C ASN A 72 0.55 2.77 8.94
N VAL A 73 0.98 3.86 8.32
CA VAL A 73 0.62 5.21 8.71
C VAL A 73 -0.56 5.76 7.91
N SER A 74 -1.17 4.96 7.04
CA SER A 74 -2.35 5.34 6.27
C SER A 74 -3.64 4.80 6.89
N ASP A 75 -4.75 5.26 6.34
CA ASP A 75 -6.10 4.77 6.66
C ASP A 75 -6.54 3.63 5.72
N ILE A 76 -5.64 3.04 4.93
CA ILE A 76 -5.95 1.94 3.99
C ILE A 76 -5.20 0.69 4.46
N PRO A 77 -5.86 -0.47 4.60
CA PRO A 77 -5.18 -1.70 5.00
C PRO A 77 -4.38 -2.28 3.83
N PHE A 78 -3.29 -2.98 4.14
CA PHE A 78 -2.47 -3.69 3.14
C PHE A 78 -2.42 -5.18 3.43
N HIS A 79 -2.60 -5.99 2.39
CA HIS A 79 -2.46 -7.44 2.47
C HIS A 79 -1.11 -7.80 1.84
N ILE A 80 -0.20 -8.36 2.64
CA ILE A 80 1.16 -8.69 2.23
C ILE A 80 1.26 -10.21 2.14
N PHE A 81 1.79 -10.70 1.01
CA PHE A 81 2.19 -12.08 0.84
C PHE A 81 3.71 -12.15 0.61
N ASN A 82 4.38 -13.02 1.35
CA ASN A 82 5.82 -13.26 1.23
C ASN A 82 6.15 -14.74 1.45
N GLU A 83 6.80 -15.34 0.45
CA GLU A 83 7.18 -16.76 0.43
C GLU A 83 5.95 -17.67 0.53
N ASP A 84 5.44 -17.93 1.74
CA ASP A 84 4.24 -18.74 2.00
C ASP A 84 3.34 -18.13 3.10
N ASP A 85 3.69 -16.97 3.64
CA ASP A 85 2.95 -16.31 4.70
C ASP A 85 2.08 -15.16 4.17
N SER A 86 0.86 -15.04 4.72
CA SER A 86 -0.01 -13.88 4.53
C SER A 86 -0.06 -13.03 5.79
N TYR A 87 0.23 -11.74 5.65
CA TYR A 87 0.15 -10.75 6.71
C TYR A 87 -0.89 -9.69 6.36
N MET A 88 -1.75 -9.36 7.32
CA MET A 88 -2.63 -8.20 7.25
C MET A 88 -1.97 -7.06 8.02
N LEU A 89 -1.77 -5.94 7.35
CA LEU A 89 -1.26 -4.70 7.93
C LEU A 89 -2.43 -3.70 8.08
N PRO A 90 -3.03 -3.60 9.27
CA PRO A 90 -4.22 -2.77 9.49
C PRO A 90 -3.90 -1.28 9.39
N GLU A 91 -4.94 -0.47 9.22
CA GLU A 91 -4.89 0.99 9.21
C GLU A 91 -4.28 1.53 10.50
N ARG A 92 -3.33 2.46 10.42
CA ARG A 92 -2.75 3.14 11.59
C ARG A 92 -2.19 2.20 12.67
N LYS A 93 -1.78 0.96 12.31
CA LYS A 93 -1.25 -0.03 13.25
C LYS A 93 0.18 -0.43 12.92
N THR A 94 0.86 -0.93 13.93
CA THR A 94 2.16 -1.59 13.82
C THR A 94 1.99 -3.08 14.06
N ILE A 95 2.56 -3.90 13.18
CA ILE A 95 2.70 -5.34 13.37
C ILE A 95 4.18 -5.72 13.43
N MET A 96 4.47 -6.84 14.07
CA MET A 96 5.80 -7.45 14.05
C MET A 96 5.78 -8.60 13.05
N MET A 97 6.78 -8.65 12.18
CA MET A 97 6.95 -9.78 11.25
C MET A 97 8.43 -10.09 11.02
N ARG A 98 8.70 -11.31 10.59
CA ARG A 98 10.05 -11.71 10.19
C ARG A 98 10.38 -11.14 8.82
N ILE A 99 11.66 -10.83 8.60
CA ILE A 99 12.14 -10.46 7.27
C ILE A 99 12.18 -11.75 6.43
N PRO A 100 11.45 -11.84 5.29
CA PRO A 100 11.55 -12.97 4.37
C PRO A 100 12.95 -13.07 3.76
N ALA A 101 13.40 -14.27 3.42
CA ALA A 101 14.74 -14.50 2.88
C ALA A 101 14.94 -13.75 1.55
N ASN A 102 13.91 -13.69 0.70
CA ASN A 102 13.95 -12.96 -0.58
C ASN A 102 13.82 -11.43 -0.43
N HIS A 103 13.57 -10.91 0.78
CA HIS A 103 13.35 -9.49 1.05
C HIS A 103 12.24 -8.84 0.19
N LEU A 104 11.29 -9.63 -0.33
CA LEU A 104 10.24 -9.21 -1.25
C LEU A 104 8.87 -9.35 -0.60
N TRP A 105 8.05 -8.32 -0.75
CA TRP A 105 6.64 -8.33 -0.40
C TRP A 105 5.79 -8.18 -1.64
N THR A 106 4.76 -9.03 -1.77
CA THR A 106 3.71 -8.86 -2.77
C THR A 106 2.46 -8.33 -2.10
N LEU A 107 1.97 -7.19 -2.57
CA LEU A 107 0.80 -6.51 -2.03
C LEU A 107 -0.44 -7.05 -2.73
N GLU A 108 -1.18 -7.92 -2.05
CA GLU A 108 -2.27 -8.68 -2.64
C GLU A 108 -3.46 -7.83 -3.07
N ASN A 109 -3.64 -6.69 -2.41
CA ASN A 109 -4.70 -5.73 -2.71
C ASN A 109 -4.23 -4.56 -3.60
N CYS A 110 -3.05 -4.63 -4.21
CA CYS A 110 -2.48 -3.58 -5.06
C CYS A 110 -2.18 -4.11 -6.46
N PHE A 111 -2.92 -3.65 -7.48
CA PHE A 111 -2.80 -4.10 -8.87
C PHE A 111 -2.10 -3.07 -9.75
N VAL A 112 -1.10 -3.52 -10.52
CA VAL A 112 -0.42 -2.69 -11.54
C VAL A 112 -0.91 -2.97 -12.96
N LYS A 113 -1.49 -4.16 -13.18
CA LYS A 113 -2.23 -4.61 -14.37
C LYS A 113 -3.24 -5.67 -13.91
N GLU A 114 -4.08 -6.15 -14.81
CA GLU A 114 -5.17 -7.11 -14.55
C GLU A 114 -4.72 -8.30 -13.68
N ASP A 115 -3.64 -8.98 -14.08
CA ASP A 115 -3.15 -10.19 -13.39
C ASP A 115 -1.82 -9.99 -12.64
N SER A 116 -1.41 -8.74 -12.41
CA SER A 116 -0.12 -8.46 -11.75
C SER A 116 -0.30 -7.57 -10.53
N LYS A 117 0.09 -8.12 -9.38
CA LYS A 117 0.16 -7.43 -8.08
C LYS A 117 1.45 -6.62 -7.98
N LEU A 118 1.43 -5.55 -7.19
CA LEU A 118 2.62 -4.79 -6.86
C LEU A 118 3.52 -5.61 -5.94
N SER A 119 4.79 -5.79 -6.32
CA SER A 119 5.82 -6.29 -5.42
C SER A 119 6.82 -5.19 -5.07
N ILE A 120 7.25 -5.12 -3.82
CA ILE A 120 8.24 -4.15 -3.33
C ILE A 120 9.33 -4.84 -2.53
N SER A 121 10.58 -4.41 -2.72
CA SER A 121 11.67 -4.84 -1.85
C SER A 121 11.61 -4.11 -0.52
N ILE A 122 11.80 -4.84 0.58
CA ILE A 122 11.89 -4.29 1.94
C ILE A 122 13.03 -3.28 2.06
N ASN A 123 14.09 -3.44 1.26
CA ASN A 123 15.23 -2.53 1.24
C ASN A 123 14.87 -1.14 0.68
N GLU A 124 13.86 -1.05 -0.17
CA GLU A 124 13.36 0.21 -0.74
C GLU A 124 12.48 1.01 0.24
N LEU A 125 12.04 0.37 1.33
CA LEU A 125 11.27 1.00 2.41
C LEU A 125 12.17 1.62 3.49
N ARG A 126 13.49 1.60 3.29
CA ARG A 126 14.43 2.31 4.16
C ARG A 126 14.21 3.81 3.99
N LEU A 127 13.77 4.44 5.08
CA LEU A 127 13.72 5.89 5.18
C LEU A 127 15.14 6.47 5.00
N GLN A 128 15.22 7.53 4.19
CA GLN A 128 16.22 8.59 4.32
C GLN A 128 16.17 9.20 5.73
#